data_AF-A0A645JUU7-F1
#
_entry.id   AF-A0A645JUU7-F1
#
_cell.length_a   1.000
_cell.length_b   1.000
_cell.length_c   1.000
_cell.angle_alpha   90.00
_cell.angle_beta   90.00
_cell.angle_gamma   90.00
#
_symmetry.space_group_name_H-M   'P 1'
#
loop_
_entity.id
_entity.type
_entity.pdbx_description
1 polymer ?
#
loop_
_entity_poly.entity_id
_entity_poly.type
_entity_poly.pdbx_seq_one_letter_code
_entity_poly.pdbx_strand_id
1 'polypeptide(L)'
;MSFVDVGMGLELVDGTLGGILRVTTSTPDKREHVHQGRVSFAGSKEENIYSSNIQVADLNALNAVMAIIKWKKLKGFYRDLEREYHSTYTTDGNMLLNGDH
;
A
#
# COMPACT_ATOMS: atom_id res chain seq x y z
N MET A 1 15.60 0.22 12.56
CA MET A 1 14.38 1.06 12.50
C MET A 1 13.35 0.33 11.67
N SER A 2 12.08 0.34 12.08
CA SER A 2 10.97 -0.23 11.31
C SER A 2 10.11 0.89 10.74
N PHE A 3 9.57 0.70 9.54
CA PHE A 3 8.63 1.64 8.93
C PHE A 3 7.57 0.89 8.12
N VAL A 4 6.44 1.57 7.88
CA VAL A 4 5.38 1.12 6.99
C VAL A 4 5.31 2.12 5.85
N ASP A 5 5.65 1.68 4.65
CA ASP A 5 5.50 2.41 3.39
C ASP A 5 4.14 2.11 2.79
N VAL A 6 3.49 3.13 2.24
CA VAL A 6 2.27 2.97 1.47
C VAL A 6 2.39 3.65 0.13
N GLY A 7 1.74 3.06 -0.86
CA GLY A 7 1.70 3.61 -2.20
C GLY A 7 0.39 3.26 -2.89
N MET A 8 0.16 3.91 -4.00
CA MET A 8 -0.91 3.54 -4.91
C MET A 8 -0.39 3.63 -6.35
N GLY A 9 -0.92 2.78 -7.22
CA GLY A 9 -0.83 2.92 -8.66
C GLY A 9 -2.25 3.03 -9.19
N LEU A 10 -2.54 4.11 -9.90
CA LEU A 10 -3.88 4.42 -10.39
C LEU A 10 -3.88 4.55 -11.90
N GLU A 11 -4.95 4.10 -12.54
CA GLU A 11 -5.18 4.26 -13.97
C GLU A 11 -6.59 4.79 -14.24
N LEU A 12 -6.70 5.67 -15.24
CA LEU A 12 -7.97 6.19 -15.71
C LEU A 12 -8.27 5.56 -17.07
N VAL A 13 -9.21 4.63 -17.10
CA VAL A 13 -9.63 3.92 -18.31
C VAL A 13 -11.14 4.09 -18.47
N ASP A 14 -11.57 4.49 -19.67
CA ASP A 14 -12.98 4.72 -20.01
C ASP A 14 -13.74 5.64 -19.04
N GLY A 15 -13.03 6.63 -18.47
CA GLY A 15 -13.60 7.59 -17.52
C GLY A 15 -13.81 7.05 -16.10
N THR A 16 -13.34 5.83 -15.81
CA THR A 16 -13.39 5.22 -14.48
C THR A 16 -11.98 5.01 -13.92
N LEU A 17 -11.84 5.16 -12.60
CA LEU A 17 -10.56 5.02 -11.91
C LEU A 17 -10.38 3.57 -11.43
N GLY A 18 -9.39 2.88 -11.98
CA GLY A 18 -8.87 1.61 -11.47
C GLY A 18 -7.60 1.84 -10.66
N GLY A 19 -7.25 0.91 -9.79
CA GLY A 19 -6.00 1.03 -9.07
C GLY A 19 -5.71 -0.06 -8.05
N ILE A 20 -4.47 0.02 -7.56
CA ILE A 20 -3.94 -0.84 -6.53
C ILE A 20 -3.34 0.01 -5.40
N LEU A 21 -3.77 -0.27 -4.19
CA LEU A 21 -3.20 0.26 -2.96
C LEU A 21 -2.20 -0.75 -2.42
N ARG A 22 -1.09 -0.28 -1.89
CA ARG A 22 0.03 -1.10 -1.39
C ARG A 22 0.40 -0.69 0.02
N VAL A 23 0.64 -1.67 0.87
CA VAL A 23 1.36 -1.51 2.13
C VAL A 23 2.60 -2.41 2.12
N THR A 24 3.76 -1.84 2.40
CA THR A 24 5.03 -2.58 2.54
C THR A 24 5.65 -2.23 3.89
N THR A 25 5.95 -3.24 4.70
CA THR A 25 6.52 -3.07 6.04
C THR A 25 7.98 -3.48 6.06
N SER A 26 8.86 -2.56 6.44
CA SER A 26 10.23 -2.89 6.76
C SER A 26 10.41 -3.10 8.26
N THR A 27 11.05 -4.21 8.63
CA THR A 27 11.57 -4.43 9.99
C THR A 27 13.04 -4.85 9.92
N PRO A 28 13.79 -4.81 11.01
CA PRO A 28 15.14 -5.37 11.05
C PRO A 28 15.22 -6.82 10.54
N ASP A 29 14.19 -7.62 10.81
CA ASP A 29 14.13 -9.05 10.45
C ASP A 29 13.66 -9.29 9.01
N LYS A 30 13.01 -8.30 8.39
CA LYS A 30 12.49 -8.37 7.01
C LYS A 30 12.58 -7.00 6.33
N ARG A 31 13.65 -6.79 5.57
CA ARG A 31 13.93 -5.54 4.82
C ARG A 31 14.53 -5.81 3.45
N GLU A 32 14.97 -7.02 3.19
CA GLU A 32 15.46 -7.48 1.89
C GLU A 32 14.46 -7.21 0.77
N HIS A 33 13.15 -7.43 1.00
CA HIS A 33 12.11 -7.19 0.00
C HIS A 33 11.98 -5.71 -0.39
N VAL A 34 12.26 -4.78 0.54
CA VAL A 34 12.30 -3.34 0.25
C VAL A 34 13.45 -3.04 -0.69
N HIS A 35 14.65 -3.55 -0.38
CA HIS A 35 15.84 -3.35 -1.22
C HIS A 35 15.74 -4.05 -2.58
N GLN A 36 14.92 -5.09 -2.69
CA GLN A 36 14.61 -5.79 -3.95
C GLN A 36 13.54 -5.09 -4.81
N GLY A 37 13.02 -3.93 -4.38
CA GLY A 37 12.20 -3.06 -5.23
C GLY A 37 10.71 -2.98 -4.86
N ARG A 38 10.29 -3.46 -3.69
CA ARG A 38 8.89 -3.27 -3.21
C ARG A 38 8.52 -1.82 -2.95
N VAL A 39 9.52 -0.96 -2.71
CA VAL A 39 9.35 0.48 -2.55
C VAL A 39 10.10 1.17 -3.68
N SER A 40 9.35 1.89 -4.53
CA SER A 40 9.94 2.69 -5.60
C SER A 40 10.37 4.04 -5.05
N PHE A 41 11.61 4.45 -5.33
CA PHE A 41 12.11 5.79 -5.04
C PHE A 41 12.05 6.72 -6.26
N ALA A 42 11.58 6.23 -7.42
CA ALA A 42 11.38 7.05 -8.60
C ALA A 42 10.10 7.88 -8.43
N GLY A 43 10.18 9.20 -8.66
CA GLY A 43 9.02 10.08 -8.67
C GLY A 43 7.96 9.60 -9.65
N SER A 44 6.69 9.64 -9.24
CA SER A 44 5.57 9.20 -10.07
C SER A 44 5.46 10.08 -11.31
N LYS A 45 5.65 9.50 -12.50
CA LYS A 45 5.34 10.16 -13.79
C LYS A 45 3.83 10.47 -13.97
N GLU A 46 3.00 10.01 -13.03
CA GLU A 46 1.54 10.06 -13.03
C GLU A 46 0.97 11.27 -12.25
N GLU A 47 1.76 12.32 -12.00
CA GLU A 47 1.35 13.53 -11.23
C GLU A 47 -0.02 14.09 -11.66
N ASN A 48 -0.40 13.93 -12.92
CA ASN A 48 -1.66 14.45 -13.47
C ASN A 48 -2.93 13.73 -12.94
N ILE A 49 -2.84 12.43 -12.64
CA ILE A 49 -3.97 11.66 -12.09
C ILE A 49 -4.16 12.00 -10.60
N TYR A 50 -3.04 12.21 -9.88
CA TYR A 50 -3.04 12.53 -8.46
C TYR A 50 -3.40 13.98 -8.14
N SER A 51 -3.16 14.92 -9.05
CA SER A 51 -3.36 16.36 -8.81
C SER A 51 -4.78 16.88 -9.07
N SER A 52 -5.63 16.11 -9.75
CA SER A 52 -6.88 16.62 -10.29
C SER A 52 -8.16 15.98 -9.72
N ASN A 53 -8.06 14.89 -8.96
CA ASN A 53 -9.24 14.09 -8.59
C ASN A 53 -9.49 13.97 -7.08
N ILE A 54 -10.68 14.39 -6.64
CA ILE A 54 -11.23 14.13 -5.30
C ILE A 54 -11.32 12.62 -4.98
N GLN A 55 -11.42 11.78 -6.02
CA GLN A 55 -11.40 10.30 -5.97
C GLN A 55 -10.07 9.70 -5.51
N VAL A 56 -9.04 10.53 -5.31
CA VAL A 56 -7.75 10.10 -4.76
C VAL A 56 -7.75 10.30 -3.24
N ALA A 57 -8.61 11.17 -2.68
CA ALA A 57 -8.60 11.50 -1.26
C ALA A 57 -9.08 10.33 -0.38
N ASP A 58 -10.13 9.63 -0.80
CA ASP A 58 -10.64 8.42 -0.15
C ASP A 58 -9.68 7.24 -0.30
N LEU A 59 -9.06 7.05 -1.47
CA LEU A 59 -7.99 6.05 -1.65
C LEU A 59 -6.76 6.37 -0.79
N ASN A 60 -6.40 7.64 -0.64
CA ASN A 60 -5.36 8.08 0.29
C ASN A 60 -5.74 7.79 1.74
N ALA A 61 -6.98 8.08 2.13
CA ALA A 61 -7.49 7.79 3.46
C ALA A 61 -7.46 6.28 3.74
N LEU A 62 -7.86 5.45 2.77
CA LEU A 62 -7.79 4.00 2.87
C LEU A 62 -6.33 3.53 3.04
N ASN A 63 -5.39 4.03 2.23
CA ASN A 63 -3.96 3.73 2.39
C ASN A 63 -3.44 4.07 3.79
N ALA A 64 -3.82 5.23 4.34
CA ALA A 64 -3.45 5.63 5.69
C ALA A 64 -4.04 4.68 6.74
N VAL A 65 -5.31 4.28 6.60
CA VAL A 65 -5.96 3.32 7.50
C VAL A 65 -5.28 1.95 7.43
N MET A 66 -4.93 1.46 6.23
CA MET A 66 -4.20 0.20 6.07
C MET A 66 -2.83 0.27 6.75
N ALA A 67 -2.10 1.39 6.64
CA ALA A 67 -0.84 1.60 7.34
C ALA A 67 -1.00 1.54 8.87
N ILE A 68 -2.02 2.22 9.40
CA ILE A 68 -2.35 2.22 10.84
C ILE A 68 -2.68 0.81 11.32
N ILE A 69 -3.48 0.05 10.56
CA ILE A 69 -3.81 -1.34 10.87
C ILE A 69 -2.54 -2.19 10.92
N LYS A 70 -1.66 -2.07 9.92
CA LYS A 70 -0.41 -2.83 9.90
C LYS A 70 0.50 -2.48 11.07
N TRP A 71 0.64 -1.19 11.40
CA TRP A 71 1.39 -0.78 12.59
C TRP A 71 0.77 -1.34 13.87
N LYS A 72 -0.56 -1.31 14.02
CA LYS A 72 -1.25 -1.87 15.19
C LYS A 72 -1.07 -3.39 15.32
N LYS A 73 -1.05 -4.12 14.21
CA LYS A 73 -0.67 -5.55 14.17
C LYS A 73 0.76 -5.76 14.68
N LEU A 74 1.74 -5.00 14.19
CA LEU A 74 3.15 -5.07 14.65
C LEU A 74 3.29 -4.76 16.15
N LYS A 75 2.42 -3.91 16.70
CA LYS A 75 2.37 -3.58 18.13
C LYS A 75 1.55 -4.56 18.97
N GLY A 76 0.93 -5.58 18.36
CA GLY A 76 0.15 -6.59 19.06
C GLY A 76 -1.24 -6.13 19.51
N PHE A 77 -1.74 -4.98 19.04
CA PHE A 77 -3.12 -4.56 19.32
C PHE A 77 -4.15 -5.43 18.57
N TYR A 78 -3.75 -5.94 17.41
CA TYR A 78 -4.56 -6.84 16.59
C TYR A 78 -3.85 -8.18 16.41
N ARG A 79 -4.63 -9.26 16.35
CA ARG A 79 -4.13 -10.59 16.03
C ARG A 79 -3.58 -10.58 14.59
N ASP A 80 -2.36 -11.09 14.42
CA ASP A 80 -1.67 -11.14 13.13
C ASP A 80 -1.16 -12.56 12.87
N LEU A 81 -1.99 -13.39 12.26
CA LEU A 81 -1.66 -14.80 11.98
C LEU A 81 -0.75 -14.96 10.76
N GLU A 82 -1.00 -14.15 9.74
CA GLU A 82 -0.27 -14.17 8.46
C GLU A 82 1.09 -13.48 8.58
N ARG A 83 1.21 -12.46 9.44
CA ARG A 83 2.45 -11.71 9.67
C ARG A 83 3.02 -11.14 8.37
N GLU A 84 2.15 -10.76 7.45
CA GLU A 84 2.51 -10.32 6.10
C GLU A 84 3.39 -9.08 6.13
N TYR A 85 4.50 -9.03 5.38
CA TYR A 85 5.26 -7.77 5.23
C TYR A 85 4.78 -6.94 4.05
N HIS A 86 3.95 -7.50 3.18
CA HIS A 86 3.37 -6.81 2.05
C HIS A 86 1.88 -7.15 1.92
N SER A 87 1.07 -6.16 1.60
CA SER A 87 -0.32 -6.38 1.18
C SER A 87 -0.76 -5.41 0.10
N THR A 88 -1.70 -5.84 -0.72
CA THR A 88 -2.30 -5.04 -1.78
C THR A 88 -3.82 -5.10 -1.74
N TYR A 89 -4.47 -3.97 -2.01
CA TYR A 89 -5.90 -3.89 -2.26
C TYR A 89 -6.14 -3.41 -3.70
N THR A 90 -6.85 -4.19 -4.52
CA THR A 90 -7.16 -3.85 -5.91
C THR A 90 -8.63 -3.45 -6.04
N THR A 91 -8.89 -2.26 -6.56
CA THR A 91 -10.22 -1.62 -6.53
C THR A 91 -11.23 -2.24 -7.47
N ASP A 92 -10.78 -2.76 -8.61
CA ASP A 92 -11.62 -3.33 -9.68
C ASP A 92 -12.24 -4.68 -9.28
N GLY A 93 -11.45 -5.53 -8.62
CA GLY A 93 -11.85 -6.86 -8.18
C GLY A 93 -12.22 -6.95 -6.70
N ASN A 94 -12.09 -5.86 -5.94
CA ASN A 94 -12.23 -5.85 -4.48
C ASN A 94 -11.39 -6.96 -3.82
N MET A 95 -10.11 -7.05 -4.21
CA MET A 95 -9.20 -8.11 -3.81
C MET A 95 -8.18 -7.62 -2.80
N LEU A 96 -8.08 -8.27 -1.64
CA LEU A 96 -7.02 -8.05 -0.65
C LEU A 96 -6.07 -9.26 -0.62
N LEU A 97 -4.81 -9.05 -0.95
CA LEU A 97 -3.79 -10.09 -1.03
C LEU A 97 -2.61 -9.79 -0.10
N ASN A 98 -2.05 -10.85 0.49
CA ASN A 98 -0.87 -10.80 1.35
C ASN A 98 0.36 -11.35 0.60
N GLY A 99 1.55 -10.89 0.98
CA GLY A 99 2.80 -11.41 0.49
C GLY A 99 3.97 -11.14 1.44
N ASP A 100 5.13 -11.66 1.05
CA ASP A 100 6.40 -11.53 1.77
C ASP A 100 6.27 -11.93 3.25
N HIS A 101 6.03 -13.22 3.54
CA HIS A 101 6.00 -13.77 4.91
C HIS A 101 7.40 -13.99 5.50
#